data_AF-A0A8B6H3Z5-F1
#
_entry.id   AF-A0A8B6H3Z5-F1
#
_cell.length_a   1.000
_cell.length_b   1.000
_cell.length_c   1.000
_cell.angle_alpha   90.00
_cell.angle_beta   90.00
_cell.angle_gamma   90.00
#
_symmetry.space_group_name_H-M   'P 1'
#
loop_
_entity.id
_entity.type
_entity.pdbx_description
1 polymer ?
#
loop_
_entity_poly.entity_id
_entity_poly.type
_entity_poly.pdbx_seq_one_letter_code
_entity_poly.pdbx_strand_id
1 'polypeptide(L)'
;MLFLFVFPSEGRSLHVRHCQQPDDIEEAFNNLRNQLDLTVLSNAESTEIIPCPSQTLSHHGDPQRLRSTCPWIWEANIDNTRYPQKIYNARCICRNCIGSSTKYHCESIFTHVKVFRILNCVNGLLRYVQDEQRVSVGCTCAHKRTHRNS
;
A
#
# COMPACT_ATOMS: atom_id res chain seq x y z
N MET A 1 -33.99 27.61 51.96
CA MET A 1 -32.71 28.13 51.45
C MET A 1 -32.44 27.48 50.11
N LEU A 2 -32.67 28.23 49.03
CA LEU A 2 -32.61 27.79 47.64
C LEU A 2 -31.23 28.18 47.10
N PHE A 3 -30.34 27.22 46.80
CA PHE A 3 -29.08 27.51 46.14
C PHE A 3 -29.32 27.56 44.62
N LEU A 4 -29.39 28.78 44.08
CA LEU A 4 -29.30 29.03 42.64
C LEU A 4 -27.82 28.90 42.24
N PHE A 5 -27.46 27.82 41.54
CA PHE A 5 -26.22 27.77 40.79
C PHE A 5 -26.47 28.37 39.41
N VAL A 6 -26.07 29.63 39.26
CA VAL A 6 -25.86 30.28 37.96
C VAL A 6 -24.54 29.72 37.41
N PHE A 7 -24.60 28.95 36.32
CA PHE A 7 -23.41 28.59 35.56
C PHE A 7 -23.18 29.62 34.45
N PRO A 8 -21.93 30.10 34.23
CA PRO A 8 -21.63 31.08 33.20
C PRO A 8 -21.75 30.48 31.81
N SER A 9 -22.35 31.25 30.91
CA SER A 9 -22.31 31.06 29.46
C SER A 9 -20.94 31.48 28.92
N GLU A 10 -20.14 30.55 28.41
CA GLU A 10 -18.95 30.91 27.63
C GLU A 10 -18.58 29.81 26.62
N GLY A 11 -18.50 30.21 25.35
CA GLY A 11 -17.82 29.45 24.29
C GLY A 11 -18.72 28.57 23.41
N ARG A 12 -19.37 29.16 22.40
CA ARG A 12 -19.68 28.43 21.16
C ARG A 12 -18.35 28.02 20.50
N SER A 13 -17.82 26.87 20.87
CA SER A 13 -16.78 26.20 20.11
C SER A 13 -17.41 25.69 18.81
N LEU A 14 -17.00 26.26 17.68
CA LEU A 14 -17.29 25.73 16.35
C LEU A 14 -16.72 24.30 16.29
N HIS A 15 -17.60 23.33 16.49
CA HIS A 15 -17.28 21.92 16.50
C HIS A 15 -16.77 21.53 15.11
N VAL A 16 -15.45 21.40 14.96
CA VAL A 16 -14.82 20.76 13.81
C VAL A 16 -15.38 19.34 13.78
N ARG A 17 -16.37 19.08 12.92
CA ARG A 17 -16.94 17.74 12.74
C ARG A 17 -15.84 16.89 12.10
N HIS A 18 -15.05 16.22 12.93
CA HIS A 18 -14.18 15.15 12.46
C HIS A 18 -15.06 14.09 11.81
N CYS A 19 -14.83 13.84 10.52
CA CYS A 19 -15.55 12.81 9.79
C CYS A 19 -15.03 11.44 10.22
N GLN A 20 -15.94 10.60 10.65
CA GLN A 20 -15.62 9.26 11.14
C GLN A 20 -15.74 8.24 10.01
N GLN A 21 -14.91 7.21 10.08
CA GLN A 21 -15.02 6.06 9.19
C GLN A 21 -16.23 5.20 9.64
N PRO A 22 -17.02 4.66 8.71
CA PRO A 22 -18.06 3.68 9.05
C PRO A 22 -17.48 2.42 9.71
N ASP A 23 -18.19 1.88 10.70
CA ASP A 23 -17.77 0.67 11.43
C ASP A 23 -17.80 -0.60 10.55
N ASP A 24 -18.57 -0.58 9.46
CA ASP A 24 -18.79 -1.70 8.54
C ASP A 24 -17.80 -1.77 7.37
N ILE A 25 -16.92 -0.79 7.21
CA ILE A 25 -16.03 -0.71 6.03
C ILE A 25 -15.07 -1.89 5.94
N GLU A 26 -14.62 -2.43 7.08
CA GLU A 26 -13.73 -3.58 7.12
C GLU A 26 -14.43 -4.84 6.62
N GLU A 27 -15.65 -5.07 7.07
CA GLU A 27 -16.48 -6.19 6.60
C GLU A 27 -16.81 -6.03 5.12
N ALA A 28 -17.21 -4.84 4.69
CA ALA A 28 -17.48 -4.53 3.29
C ALA A 28 -16.25 -4.80 2.40
N PHE A 29 -15.05 -4.45 2.88
CA PHE A 29 -13.81 -4.72 2.17
C PHE A 29 -13.48 -6.22 2.12
N ASN A 30 -13.62 -6.92 3.24
CA ASN A 30 -13.36 -8.36 3.31
C ASN A 30 -14.28 -9.16 2.36
N ASN A 31 -15.49 -8.68 2.09
CA ASN A 31 -16.40 -9.27 1.11
C ASN A 31 -15.97 -9.07 -0.35
N LEU A 32 -15.15 -8.05 -0.63
CA LEU A 32 -14.58 -7.78 -1.97
C LEU A 32 -13.20 -8.41 -2.17
N ARG A 33 -12.54 -8.80 -1.07
CA ARG A 33 -11.16 -9.25 -1.05
C ARG A 33 -11.00 -10.59 -1.76
N ASN A 34 -9.94 -10.72 -2.56
CA ASN A 34 -9.50 -12.00 -3.15
C ASN A 34 -8.17 -12.49 -2.56
N GLN A 35 -7.72 -13.68 -2.97
CA GLN A 35 -6.47 -14.27 -2.47
C GLN A 35 -5.22 -13.41 -2.76
N LEU A 36 -5.21 -12.65 -3.87
CA LEU A 36 -4.11 -11.77 -4.27
C LEU A 36 -4.00 -10.54 -3.34
N ASP A 37 -5.10 -10.13 -2.72
CA ASP A 37 -5.12 -9.01 -1.76
C ASP A 37 -4.45 -9.37 -0.42
N LEU A 38 -4.26 -10.65 -0.10
CA LEU A 38 -3.53 -11.06 1.12
C LEU A 38 -2.05 -10.70 1.02
N THR A 39 -1.43 -10.97 -0.12
CA THR A 39 0.01 -10.75 -0.30
C THR A 39 0.39 -9.28 -0.34
N VAL A 40 -0.53 -8.34 -0.59
CA VAL A 40 -0.24 -6.90 -0.61
C VAL A 40 -0.70 -6.18 0.66
N LEU A 41 -1.57 -6.77 1.47
CA LEU A 41 -2.07 -6.14 2.69
C LEU A 41 -1.32 -6.57 3.95
N SER A 42 -0.69 -7.75 3.94
CA SER A 42 0.10 -8.25 5.06
C SER A 42 1.53 -8.54 4.62
N ASN A 43 2.44 -7.59 4.83
CA ASN A 43 3.88 -7.81 4.74
C ASN A 43 4.62 -7.10 5.86
N ALA A 44 5.83 -7.56 6.13
CA ALA A 44 6.78 -6.78 6.90
C ALA A 44 7.32 -5.64 6.03
N GLU A 45 7.14 -4.41 6.50
CA GLU A 45 7.74 -3.22 5.91
C GLU A 45 9.26 -3.29 6.03
N SER A 46 9.98 -3.02 4.95
CA SER A 46 11.42 -2.87 4.99
C SER A 46 11.78 -1.38 4.99
N THR A 47 12.30 -0.90 6.11
CA THR A 47 12.79 0.48 6.27
C THR A 47 14.28 0.61 5.99
N GLU A 48 14.97 -0.51 5.79
CA GLU A 48 16.42 -0.56 5.57
C GLU A 48 16.80 -0.34 4.11
N ILE A 49 17.91 0.36 3.90
CA ILE A 49 18.53 0.50 2.58
C ILE A 49 19.29 -0.80 2.28
N ILE A 50 18.66 -1.69 1.53
CA ILE A 50 19.26 -2.94 1.10
C ILE A 50 19.97 -2.71 -0.26
N PRO A 51 21.30 -2.86 -0.34
CA PRO A 51 22.03 -2.74 -1.61
C PRO A 51 21.76 -3.95 -2.52
N CYS A 52 21.95 -3.76 -3.82
CA CYS A 52 21.88 -4.87 -4.78
C CYS A 52 23.01 -5.88 -4.53
N PRO A 53 22.71 -7.17 -4.27
CA PRO A 53 23.73 -8.17 -4.04
C PRO A 53 24.46 -8.52 -5.34
N SER A 54 25.74 -8.90 -5.22
CA SER A 54 26.58 -9.28 -6.37
C SER A 54 26.14 -10.60 -7.02
N GLN A 55 25.49 -11.47 -6.24
CA GLN A 55 25.00 -12.78 -6.66
C GLN A 55 23.68 -13.11 -5.96
N THR A 56 22.93 -14.07 -6.50
CA THR A 56 21.64 -14.47 -5.92
C THR A 56 21.86 -15.16 -4.58
N LEU A 57 21.01 -14.81 -3.60
CA LEU A 57 21.03 -15.51 -2.31
C LEU A 57 20.60 -16.96 -2.51
N SER A 58 21.32 -17.86 -1.83
CA SER A 58 21.15 -19.31 -1.98
C SER A 58 20.94 -20.02 -0.64
N HIS A 59 20.77 -19.27 0.46
CA HIS A 59 20.59 -19.89 1.77
C HIS A 59 19.23 -20.57 1.88
N HIS A 60 19.23 -21.76 2.46
CA HIS A 60 18.03 -22.55 2.71
C HIS A 60 17.19 -21.85 3.78
N GLY A 61 16.09 -21.23 3.38
CA GLY A 61 15.19 -20.45 4.26
C GLY A 61 14.90 -19.04 3.76
N ASP A 62 15.70 -18.51 2.83
CA ASP A 62 15.43 -17.18 2.28
C ASP A 62 14.12 -17.17 1.45
N PRO A 63 13.24 -16.18 1.65
CA PRO A 63 12.01 -16.07 0.89
C PRO A 63 12.33 -15.87 -0.60
N GLN A 64 11.45 -16.34 -1.48
CA GLN A 64 11.64 -16.26 -2.95
C GLN A 64 11.98 -14.84 -3.44
N ARG A 65 11.41 -13.80 -2.81
CA ARG A 65 11.70 -12.40 -3.11
C ARG A 65 13.17 -12.01 -2.97
N LEU A 66 13.93 -12.68 -2.09
CA LEU A 66 15.36 -12.41 -1.86
C LEU A 66 16.28 -13.33 -2.67
N ARG A 67 15.79 -14.52 -3.07
CA ARG A 67 16.54 -15.47 -3.91
C ARG A 67 16.34 -15.26 -5.42
N SER A 68 15.42 -14.37 -5.80
CA SER A 68 15.18 -13.99 -7.20
C SER A 68 16.42 -13.35 -7.85
N THR A 69 16.59 -13.52 -9.16
CA THR A 69 17.57 -12.76 -9.96
C THR A 69 17.26 -11.27 -10.01
N CYS A 70 16.02 -10.90 -9.71
CA CYS A 70 15.57 -9.53 -9.48
C CYS A 70 14.93 -9.45 -8.11
N PRO A 71 15.74 -9.31 -7.04
CA PRO A 71 15.21 -9.34 -5.68
C PRO A 71 14.42 -8.08 -5.35
N TRP A 72 13.44 -8.21 -4.45
CA TRP A 72 12.59 -7.09 -4.03
C TRP A 72 12.27 -7.11 -2.54
N ILE A 73 11.89 -5.93 -2.06
CA ILE A 73 11.42 -5.69 -0.69
C ILE A 73 10.02 -5.07 -0.72
N TRP A 74 9.33 -5.14 0.41
CA TRP A 74 8.01 -4.57 0.57
C TRP A 74 8.10 -3.18 1.18
N GLU A 75 7.49 -2.21 0.49
CA GLU A 75 7.42 -0.82 0.88
C GLU A 75 5.96 -0.43 1.12
N ALA A 76 5.67 0.19 2.28
CA ALA A 76 4.32 0.61 2.59
C ALA A 76 3.93 1.85 1.77
N ASN A 77 2.82 1.74 1.04
CA ASN A 77 2.11 2.86 0.45
C ASN A 77 0.94 3.22 1.35
N ILE A 78 1.07 4.33 2.08
CA ILE A 78 0.02 4.88 2.93
C ILE A 78 -0.73 5.97 2.16
N ASP A 79 -2.03 5.77 2.00
CA ASP A 79 -2.95 6.72 1.39
C ASP A 79 -4.13 6.95 2.35
N ASN A 80 -4.15 8.12 2.99
CA ASN A 80 -5.19 8.48 3.96
C ASN A 80 -6.57 8.72 3.31
N THR A 81 -6.64 8.73 1.97
CA THR A 81 -7.88 8.91 1.20
C THR A 81 -8.51 7.58 0.77
N ARG A 82 -7.98 6.46 1.27
CA ARG A 82 -8.33 5.11 0.84
C ARG A 82 -8.50 4.16 2.03
N TYR A 83 -9.35 3.15 1.88
CA TYR A 83 -9.39 1.95 2.71
C TYR A 83 -9.07 0.70 1.86
N PRO A 84 -8.15 -0.18 2.32
CA PRO A 84 -7.25 0.01 3.44
C PRO A 84 -6.22 1.12 3.15
N GLN A 85 -5.86 1.88 4.19
CA GLN A 85 -4.93 3.00 4.06
C GLN A 85 -3.53 2.54 3.66
N LYS A 86 -3.05 1.47 4.31
CA LYS A 86 -1.73 0.89 4.06
C LYS A 86 -1.83 -0.29 3.09
N ILE A 87 -1.09 -0.22 2.00
CA ILE A 87 -0.90 -1.31 1.02
C ILE A 87 0.60 -1.45 0.75
N TYR A 88 1.12 -2.68 0.67
CA TYR A 88 2.52 -2.94 0.37
C TYR A 88 2.77 -3.08 -1.13
N ASN A 89 3.82 -2.42 -1.60
CA ASN A 89 4.32 -2.54 -2.96
C ASN A 89 5.68 -3.22 -2.97
N ALA A 90 5.91 -4.09 -3.95
CA ALA A 90 7.22 -4.65 -4.23
C ALA A 90 8.10 -3.59 -4.91
N ARG A 91 9.21 -3.23 -4.24
CA ARG A 91 10.26 -2.38 -4.79
C ARG A 91 11.47 -3.23 -5.14
N CYS A 92 11.88 -3.19 -6.41
CA CYS A 92 13.06 -3.91 -6.87
C CYS A 92 14.31 -3.32 -6.22
N ILE A 93 15.20 -4.19 -5.72
CA ILE A 93 16.47 -3.79 -5.12
C ILE A 93 17.49 -3.46 -6.22
N CYS A 94 17.54 -4.29 -7.27
CA CYS A 94 18.50 -4.16 -8.35
C CYS A 94 17.91 -3.48 -9.58
N ARG A 95 18.75 -2.76 -10.33
CA ARG A 95 18.38 -2.23 -11.67
C ARG A 95 18.55 -3.27 -12.78
N ASN A 96 19.64 -4.03 -12.74
CA ASN A 96 19.91 -5.11 -13.69
C ASN A 96 19.68 -6.47 -13.01
N CYS A 97 19.35 -7.49 -13.81
CA CYS A 97 19.21 -8.83 -13.26
C CYS A 97 20.57 -9.40 -12.84
N ILE A 98 20.60 -10.01 -11.67
CA ILE A 98 21.79 -10.68 -11.15
C ILE A 98 22.09 -11.91 -12.03
N GLY A 99 23.36 -12.08 -12.40
CA GLY A 99 23.81 -13.22 -13.21
C GLY A 99 23.38 -13.18 -14.69
N SER A 100 22.87 -12.05 -15.19
CA SER A 100 22.46 -11.88 -16.58
C SER A 100 23.31 -10.81 -17.30
N SER A 101 23.13 -10.73 -18.63
CA SER A 101 23.74 -9.66 -19.43
C SER A 101 23.10 -8.31 -19.14
N THR A 102 23.82 -7.23 -19.47
CA THR A 102 23.34 -5.83 -19.33
C THR A 102 22.14 -5.48 -20.21
N LYS A 103 21.69 -6.41 -21.08
CA LYS A 103 20.48 -6.25 -21.90
C LYS A 103 19.20 -6.51 -21.11
N TYR A 104 19.30 -7.11 -19.92
CA TYR A 104 18.15 -7.37 -19.05
C TYR A 104 18.15 -6.48 -17.82
N HIS A 105 16.95 -6.10 -17.38
CA HIS A 105 16.71 -5.22 -16.26
C HIS A 105 15.59 -5.76 -15.38
N CYS A 106 15.62 -5.38 -14.12
CA CYS A 106 14.56 -5.72 -13.19
C CYS A 106 13.39 -4.76 -13.38
N GLU A 107 12.22 -5.34 -13.57
CA GLU A 107 10.97 -4.61 -13.79
C GLU A 107 9.90 -5.10 -12.81
N SER A 108 9.12 -4.17 -12.30
CA SER A 108 8.00 -4.46 -11.40
C SER A 108 6.87 -5.18 -12.15
N ILE A 109 6.35 -6.23 -11.53
CA ILE A 109 5.12 -6.89 -11.96
C ILE A 109 3.96 -6.22 -11.24
N PHE A 110 2.97 -5.75 -12.00
CA PHE A 110 1.81 -5.04 -11.47
C PHE A 110 0.54 -5.86 -11.55
N THR A 111 -0.35 -5.66 -10.58
CA THR A 111 -1.74 -6.12 -10.60
C THR A 111 -2.66 -5.00 -10.12
N HIS A 112 -3.97 -5.21 -10.21
CA HIS A 112 -4.99 -4.33 -9.66
C HIS A 112 -5.66 -4.99 -8.47
N VAL A 113 -5.85 -4.23 -7.39
CA VAL A 113 -6.55 -4.67 -6.18
C VAL A 113 -7.72 -3.76 -5.90
N LYS A 114 -8.81 -4.33 -5.38
CA LYS A 114 -10.00 -3.53 -5.01
C LYS A 114 -9.66 -2.68 -3.79
N VAL A 115 -10.14 -1.45 -3.77
CA VAL A 115 -10.00 -0.51 -2.65
C VAL A 115 -11.26 0.34 -2.55
N PHE A 116 -11.42 1.04 -1.43
CA PHE A 116 -12.45 2.06 -1.25
C PHE A 116 -11.79 3.44 -1.16
N ARG A 117 -12.23 4.42 -1.93
CA ARG A 117 -11.76 5.81 -1.82
C ARG A 117 -12.81 6.72 -1.20
N ILE A 118 -12.34 7.67 -0.39
CA ILE A 118 -13.20 8.68 0.22
C ILE A 118 -13.78 9.56 -0.89
N LEU A 119 -15.10 9.61 -0.99
CA LEU A 119 -15.82 10.48 -1.91
C LEU A 119 -16.12 11.83 -1.26
N ASN A 120 -16.78 11.81 -0.12
CA ASN A 120 -17.16 12.99 0.66
C ASN A 120 -17.52 12.60 2.09
N CYS A 121 -17.81 13.61 2.92
CA CYS A 121 -18.32 13.41 4.27
C CYS A 121 -19.76 13.92 4.36
N VAL A 122 -20.67 13.06 4.81
CA VAL A 122 -22.10 13.37 4.94
C VAL A 122 -22.53 13.07 6.36
N ASN A 123 -23.10 14.07 7.04
CA ASN A 123 -23.56 13.94 8.44
C ASN A 123 -22.47 13.52 9.44
N GLY A 124 -21.20 13.83 9.17
CA GLY A 124 -20.07 13.43 10.01
C GLY A 124 -19.53 12.03 9.73
N LEU A 125 -20.04 11.35 8.70
CA LEU A 125 -19.61 10.01 8.29
C LEU A 125 -18.97 10.07 6.90
N LEU A 126 -17.82 9.41 6.74
CA LEU A 126 -17.15 9.26 5.45
C LEU A 126 -17.96 8.35 4.53
N ARG A 127 -18.17 8.79 3.29
CA ARG A 127 -18.72 7.96 2.21
C ARG A 127 -17.58 7.52 1.31
N TYR A 128 -17.67 6.27 0.88
CA TYR A 128 -16.67 5.65 0.03
C TYR A 128 -17.26 5.23 -1.31
N VAL A 129 -16.40 5.17 -2.32
CA VAL A 129 -16.67 4.56 -3.62
C VAL A 129 -15.64 3.46 -3.86
N GLN A 130 -16.07 2.35 -4.47
CA GLN A 130 -15.16 1.28 -4.87
C GLN A 130 -14.27 1.75 -6.03
N ASP A 131 -12.98 1.47 -5.95
CA ASP A 131 -11.98 1.79 -6.97
C ASP A 131 -10.96 0.64 -7.09
N GLU A 132 -10.04 0.75 -8.05
CA GLU A 132 -8.92 -0.17 -8.24
C GLU A 132 -7.58 0.55 -8.04
N GLN A 133 -6.73 -0.04 -7.19
CA GLN A 133 -5.36 0.43 -7.00
C GLN A 133 -4.41 -0.48 -7.78
N ARG A 134 -3.60 0.12 -8.65
CA ARG A 134 -2.46 -0.58 -9.27
C ARG A 134 -1.35 -0.73 -8.23
N VAL A 135 -0.90 -1.97 -8.02
CA VAL A 135 0.11 -2.34 -7.01
C VAL A 135 1.18 -3.22 -7.62
N SER A 136 2.42 -3.05 -7.16
CA SER A 136 3.55 -3.91 -7.54
C SER A 136 3.60 -5.14 -6.61
N VAL A 137 3.60 -6.36 -7.16
CA VAL A 137 3.58 -7.62 -6.40
C VAL A 137 4.90 -8.38 -6.42
N GLY A 138 5.84 -7.97 -7.26
CA GLY A 138 7.15 -8.57 -7.35
C GLY A 138 7.99 -7.91 -8.43
N CYS A 139 9.18 -8.46 -8.64
CA CYS A 139 10.08 -8.03 -9.71
C CYS A 139 10.49 -9.22 -10.57
N THR A 140 10.67 -8.97 -11.86
CA THR A 140 11.09 -9.97 -12.83
C THR A 140 12.22 -9.45 -13.69
N CYS A 141 12.97 -10.37 -14.29
CA CYS A 141 14.02 -10.06 -15.24
C CYS A 141 13.42 -9.94 -16.65
N ALA A 142 13.45 -8.75 -17.23
CA ALA A 142 12.90 -8.47 -18.55
C ALA A 142 13.98 -7.90 -19.49
N HIS A 143 13.87 -8.21 -20.78
CA HIS A 143 14.72 -7.59 -21.79
C HIS A 143 14.41 -6.09 -21.87
N LYS A 144 15.45 -5.25 -21.99
CA LYS A 144 15.28 -3.80 -22.18
C LYS A 144 14.36 -3.53 -23.36
N ARG A 145 13.40 -2.61 -23.17
CA ARG A 145 12.60 -2.11 -24.29
C ARG A 145 13.59 -1.51 -25.30
N THR A 146 13.60 -2.04 -26.52
CA THR A 146 14.21 -1.33 -27.63
C THR A 146 13.39 -0.08 -27.84
N HIS A 147 14.02 1.10 -27.73
CA HIS A 147 13.37 2.33 -28.18
C HIS A 147 13.07 2.16 -29.66
N ARG A 148 11.82 1.88 -30.01
CA ARG A 148 11.34 2.10 -31.37
C ARG A 148 11.10 3.60 -31.42
N ASN A 149 12.02 4.34 -32.04
CA ASN A 149 11.79 5.74 -32.36
C ASN A 149 10.49 5.80 -33.18
N SER A 150 9.45 6.36 -32.58
CA SER A 150 8.22 6.77 -33.24
C SER A 150 8.51 7.90 -34.21
#